data_AF-A0A840ZKQ9-F1
#
_entry.id   AF-A0A840ZKQ9-F1
#
_cell.length_a   1.000
_cell.length_b   1.000
_cell.length_c   1.000
_cell.angle_alpha   90.00
_cell.angle_beta   90.00
_cell.angle_gamma   90.00
#
_symmetry.space_group_name_H-M   'P 1'
#
loop_
_entity.id
_entity.type
_entity.pdbx_description
1 polymer ?
#
loop_
_entity_poly.entity_id
_entity_poly.type
_entity_poly.pdbx_seq_one_letter_code
_entity_poly.pdbx_strand_id
1 'polypeptide(L)'
;MFAFSALALFGAGLTGCAINRFERREAWRDQAEQACIARKLVQPTTYVSLAREIEGPGPCGMQQPFRVTRLGNGTVALKQRMTLACPALAEAEAWLADTIQPAANLYFGVPVAEVNAGSYSCRGRNNQVGAKLSEHSFGNAVDIMSFTLADGHVITVKGGWRGTEAEQAFLREVFVGACARFTTVLAPGSDMFHYDHIHVDLARHDPRGLRRVCKPLLKFESQLYAADGTPRPMATPRPPTRQPVAPQAPADMEEDDPYGLSPTSSRSGGNRYARSPSPSAPAAYAAAPPPRPRVAAAPAAEEDAEPTTAHGPSDEPIY
;
A
#
# COMPACT_ATOMS: atom_id res chain seq x y z
N MET A 1 75.57 42.18 -23.93
CA MET A 1 74.71 41.24 -24.69
C MET A 1 74.47 40.01 -23.81
N PHE A 2 73.49 40.09 -22.89
CA PHE A 2 72.98 38.94 -22.14
C PHE A 2 71.50 39.20 -21.88
N ALA A 3 70.63 38.55 -22.65
CA ALA A 3 69.20 38.59 -22.49
C ALA A 3 68.79 37.47 -21.52
N PHE A 4 68.18 37.84 -20.38
CA PHE A 4 67.51 36.90 -19.49
C PHE A 4 66.06 36.75 -19.93
N SER A 5 65.73 35.62 -20.54
CA SER A 5 64.35 35.20 -20.80
C SER A 5 63.68 34.80 -19.48
N ALA A 6 62.70 35.59 -19.04
CA ALA A 6 61.80 35.21 -17.96
C ALA A 6 60.70 34.30 -18.53
N LEU A 7 60.77 33.01 -18.21
CA LEU A 7 59.74 32.02 -18.54
C LEU A 7 58.61 32.15 -17.51
N ALA A 8 57.52 32.83 -17.87
CA ALA A 8 56.31 32.87 -17.05
C ALA A 8 55.53 31.56 -17.24
N LEU A 9 55.61 30.65 -16.26
CA LEU A 9 54.69 29.52 -16.15
C LEU A 9 53.29 30.05 -15.79
N PHE A 10 52.38 30.05 -16.76
CA PHE A 10 50.95 30.13 -16.49
C PHE A 10 50.50 28.82 -15.84
N GLY A 11 50.38 28.81 -14.52
CA GLY A 11 49.71 27.76 -13.78
C GLY A 11 48.21 27.77 -14.12
N ALA A 12 47.77 26.85 -14.97
CA ALA A 12 46.36 26.56 -15.14
C ALA A 12 45.83 25.93 -13.84
N GLY A 13 45.22 26.76 -12.98
CA GLY A 13 44.46 26.29 -11.84
C GLY A 13 43.25 25.50 -12.33
N LEU A 14 43.37 24.17 -12.30
CA LEU A 14 42.22 23.28 -12.44
C LEU A 14 41.36 23.43 -11.19
N THR A 15 40.41 24.37 -11.22
CA THR A 15 39.25 24.35 -10.33
C THR A 15 38.44 23.11 -10.66
N GLY A 16 38.81 21.99 -10.04
CA GLY A 16 37.99 20.79 -10.03
C GLY A 16 36.72 21.09 -9.24
N CYS A 17 35.61 21.35 -9.95
CA CYS A 17 34.29 21.21 -9.37
C CYS A 17 34.13 19.74 -9.00
N ALA A 18 34.42 19.39 -7.74
CA ALA A 18 34.04 18.10 -7.19
C ALA A 18 32.53 17.98 -7.33
N ILE A 19 32.09 17.17 -8.29
CA ILE A 19 30.69 16.79 -8.47
C ILE A 19 30.35 15.99 -7.21
N ASN A 20 29.88 16.67 -6.17
CA ASN A 20 29.34 16.04 -4.98
C ASN A 20 28.10 15.26 -5.40
N ARG A 21 28.30 14.00 -5.83
CA ARG A 21 27.25 13.03 -6.18
C ARG A 21 26.50 12.50 -4.96
N PHE A 22 26.69 13.11 -3.79
CA PHE A 22 25.98 12.77 -2.59
C PHE A 22 24.62 13.45 -2.62
N GLU A 23 23.56 12.66 -2.77
CA GLU A 23 22.19 13.12 -2.61
C GLU A 23 22.08 13.89 -1.29
N ARG A 24 21.51 15.10 -1.34
CA ARG A 24 21.28 15.93 -0.15
C ARG A 24 19.85 15.73 0.33
N ARG A 25 19.67 15.71 1.65
CA ARG A 25 18.33 15.77 2.25
C ARG A 25 17.70 17.11 1.85
N GLU A 26 16.60 17.05 1.13
CA GLU A 26 15.91 18.27 0.70
C GLU A 26 15.24 18.95 1.90
N ALA A 27 15.40 20.27 2.01
CA ALA A 27 14.95 21.06 3.16
C ALA A 27 13.44 20.98 3.45
N TRP A 28 12.62 20.66 2.44
CA TRP A 28 11.16 20.55 2.63
C TRP A 28 10.77 19.47 3.63
N ARG A 29 11.58 18.41 3.79
CA ARG A 29 11.30 17.32 4.74
C ARG A 29 11.32 17.87 6.17
N ASP A 30 12.31 18.67 6.47
CA ASP A 30 12.56 19.27 7.78
C ASP A 30 11.51 20.35 8.06
N GLN A 31 11.19 21.16 7.06
CA GLN A 31 10.12 22.15 7.16
C GLN A 31 8.75 21.49 7.42
N ALA A 32 8.45 20.37 6.75
CA ALA A 32 7.22 19.62 6.98
C ALA A 32 7.17 18.99 8.38
N GLU A 33 8.29 18.41 8.83
CA GLU A 33 8.45 17.88 10.19
C GLU A 33 8.19 18.95 11.24
N GLN A 34 8.86 20.10 11.14
CA GLN A 34 8.70 21.24 12.05
C GLN A 34 7.28 21.81 12.02
N ALA A 35 6.66 21.94 10.85
CA ALA A 35 5.28 22.43 10.73
C ALA A 35 4.28 21.48 11.40
N CYS A 36 4.47 20.16 11.27
CA CYS A 36 3.64 19.15 11.93
C CYS A 36 3.76 19.22 13.45
N ILE A 37 4.99 19.35 13.98
CA ILE A 37 5.25 19.49 15.42
C ILE A 37 4.65 20.78 15.97
N ALA A 38 4.85 21.91 15.28
CA ALA A 38 4.32 23.21 15.69
C ALA A 38 2.78 23.21 15.77
N ARG A 39 2.13 22.48 14.85
CA ARG A 39 0.68 22.29 14.83
C ARG A 39 0.18 21.22 15.80
N LYS A 40 1.08 20.48 16.47
CA LYS A 40 0.77 19.39 17.40
C LYS A 40 -0.14 18.32 16.79
N LEU A 41 0.09 17.98 15.51
CA LEU A 41 -0.72 16.98 14.80
C LEU A 41 -0.53 15.56 15.38
N VAL A 42 0.62 15.31 16.01
CA VAL A 42 0.89 14.10 16.78
C VAL A 42 1.22 14.51 18.21
N GLN A 43 0.59 13.84 19.18
CA GLN A 43 0.89 14.02 20.60
C GLN A 43 1.56 12.77 21.16
N PRO A 44 2.62 12.91 21.99
CA PRO A 44 3.22 11.77 22.65
C PRO A 44 2.23 11.05 23.57
N THR A 45 2.25 9.73 23.54
CA THR A 45 1.50 8.82 24.40
C THR A 45 2.42 7.70 24.91
N THR A 46 1.90 6.75 25.68
CA THR A 46 2.69 5.56 26.06
C THR A 46 3.03 4.67 24.85
N TYR A 47 2.34 4.82 23.72
CA TYR A 47 2.55 4.00 22.51
C TYR A 47 3.32 4.74 21.42
N VAL A 48 3.29 6.08 21.46
CA VAL A 48 3.90 7.02 20.53
C VAL A 48 4.83 7.93 21.32
N SER A 49 6.13 7.67 21.29
CA SER A 49 7.11 8.44 22.06
C SER A 49 8.09 9.17 21.14
N LEU A 50 8.44 10.41 21.48
CA LEU A 50 9.57 11.08 20.83
C LEU A 50 10.86 10.29 21.06
N ALA A 51 11.67 10.20 20.02
CA ALA A 51 13.02 9.68 20.08
C ALA A 51 14.03 10.77 19.76
N ARG A 52 15.30 10.48 20.10
CA ARG A 52 16.42 11.31 19.71
C ARG A 52 16.52 11.40 18.19
N GLU A 53 17.02 12.55 17.72
CA GLU A 53 17.42 12.77 16.33
C GLU A 53 18.18 11.57 15.78
N ILE A 54 17.89 11.23 14.54
CA ILE A 54 18.58 10.16 13.82
C ILE A 54 19.43 10.81 12.74
N GLU A 55 20.74 10.75 12.92
CA GLU A 55 21.74 11.06 11.90
C GLU A 55 22.25 9.74 11.31
N GLY A 56 21.67 9.34 10.18
CA GLY A 56 22.05 8.11 9.48
C GLY A 56 23.21 8.32 8.51
N PRO A 57 23.62 7.26 7.79
CA PRO A 57 24.61 7.38 6.71
C PRO A 57 24.17 8.40 5.65
N GLY A 58 25.06 9.34 5.33
CA GLY A 58 24.79 10.38 4.33
C GLY A 58 23.64 11.29 4.76
N PRO A 59 22.63 11.55 3.90
CA PRO A 59 21.53 12.45 4.21
C PRO A 59 20.38 11.80 5.00
N CYS A 60 20.45 10.49 5.30
CA CYS A 60 19.36 9.78 5.97
C CYS A 60 19.13 10.31 7.39
N GLY A 61 17.88 10.40 7.83
CA GLY A 61 17.58 10.84 9.18
C GLY A 61 16.26 11.55 9.39
N MET A 62 16.02 11.96 10.63
CA MET A 62 14.87 12.74 11.11
C MET A 62 15.31 13.60 12.29
N GLN A 63 14.82 14.85 12.38
CA GLN A 63 15.20 15.73 13.48
C GLN A 63 14.47 15.34 14.78
N GLN A 64 13.18 15.01 14.68
CA GLN A 64 12.32 14.70 15.83
C GLN A 64 11.45 13.46 15.53
N PRO A 65 12.06 12.28 15.43
CA PRO A 65 11.34 11.05 15.11
C PRO A 65 10.42 10.61 16.24
N PHE A 66 9.34 9.92 15.88
CA PHE A 66 8.51 9.17 16.81
C PHE A 66 8.79 7.68 16.71
N ARG A 67 8.91 7.00 17.86
CA ARG A 67 8.83 5.55 17.98
C ARG A 67 7.39 5.18 18.27
N VAL A 68 6.86 4.24 17.50
CA VAL A 68 5.45 3.86 17.55
C VAL A 68 5.36 2.37 17.76
N THR A 69 4.57 1.95 18.74
CA THR A 69 4.30 0.53 19.04
C THR A 69 2.85 0.16 18.79
N ARG A 70 1.94 1.13 18.83
CA ARG A 70 0.52 0.99 18.53
C ARG A 70 0.00 2.27 17.87
N LEU A 71 -1.01 2.13 17.04
CA LEU A 71 -1.76 3.24 16.40
C LEU A 71 -3.19 3.28 16.94
N GLY A 72 -3.95 4.31 16.57
CA GLY A 72 -5.36 4.44 16.89
C GLY A 72 -5.59 4.58 18.39
N ASN A 73 -4.78 5.42 19.05
CA ASN A 73 -4.77 5.59 20.51
C ASN A 73 -4.57 4.28 21.29
N GLY A 74 -3.76 3.36 20.75
CA GLY A 74 -3.44 2.09 21.40
C GLY A 74 -4.39 0.94 21.06
N THR A 75 -5.37 1.14 20.19
CA THR A 75 -6.28 0.05 19.78
C THR A 75 -5.59 -0.95 18.85
N VAL A 76 -4.69 -0.50 17.97
CA VAL A 76 -4.07 -1.33 16.94
C VAL A 76 -2.60 -1.57 17.22
N ALA A 77 -2.22 -2.83 17.45
CA ALA A 77 -0.84 -3.23 17.63
C ALA A 77 -0.03 -3.07 16.33
N LEU A 78 1.27 -2.80 16.45
CA LEU A 78 2.21 -2.98 15.35
C LEU A 78 3.02 -4.23 15.58
N LYS A 79 3.01 -5.15 14.61
CA LYS A 79 3.79 -6.40 14.69
C LYS A 79 5.27 -6.12 14.92
N GLN A 80 5.77 -5.03 14.33
CA GLN A 80 7.10 -4.49 14.56
C GLN A 80 6.97 -3.00 14.85
N ARG A 81 7.75 -2.48 15.80
CA ARG A 81 7.76 -1.05 16.11
C ARG A 81 8.10 -0.23 14.86
N MET A 82 7.41 0.89 14.69
CA MET A 82 7.68 1.82 13.61
C MET A 82 8.48 3.02 14.07
N THR A 83 9.19 3.65 13.15
CA THR A 83 9.87 4.93 13.36
C THR A 83 9.56 5.85 12.21
N LEU A 84 8.89 6.96 12.53
CA LEU A 84 8.31 7.88 11.56
C LEU A 84 8.60 9.33 11.95
N ALA A 85 8.68 10.18 10.94
CA ALA A 85 8.60 11.62 11.12
C ALA A 85 7.16 12.03 11.44
N CYS A 86 6.97 13.18 12.10
CA CYS A 86 5.66 13.68 12.48
C CYS A 86 4.61 13.65 11.34
N PRO A 87 4.91 14.13 10.11
CA PRO A 87 3.90 14.20 9.05
C PRO A 87 3.39 12.83 8.63
N ALA A 88 4.30 11.85 8.46
CA ALA A 88 3.92 10.50 8.05
C ALA A 88 3.13 9.77 9.14
N LEU A 89 3.44 10.01 10.42
CA LEU A 89 2.67 9.45 11.52
C LEU A 89 1.26 10.07 11.59
N ALA A 90 1.14 11.40 11.41
CA ALA A 90 -0.16 12.06 11.37
C ALA A 90 -1.06 11.49 10.25
N GLU A 91 -0.52 11.30 9.05
CA GLU A 91 -1.27 10.70 7.94
C GLU A 91 -1.59 9.22 8.17
N ALA A 92 -0.68 8.45 8.79
CA ALA A 92 -0.93 7.05 9.12
C ALA A 92 -2.05 6.88 10.17
N GLU A 93 -2.09 7.71 11.21
CA GLU A 93 -3.16 7.72 12.20
C GLU A 93 -4.51 8.09 11.57
N ALA A 94 -4.53 9.12 10.72
CA ALA A 94 -5.75 9.54 10.03
C ALA A 94 -6.22 8.49 9.01
N TRP A 95 -5.30 7.86 8.27
CA TRP A 95 -5.63 6.76 7.35
C TRP A 95 -6.20 5.54 8.09
N LEU A 96 -5.66 5.23 9.27
CA LEU A 96 -6.18 4.16 10.12
C LEU A 96 -7.62 4.46 10.56
N ALA A 97 -7.86 5.64 11.11
CA ALA A 97 -9.15 6.05 11.65
C ALA A 97 -10.23 6.19 10.56
N ASP A 98 -9.88 6.80 9.44
CA ASP A 98 -10.84 7.25 8.44
C ASP A 98 -11.03 6.23 7.31
N THR A 99 -10.13 5.24 7.15
CA THR A 99 -10.21 4.27 6.05
C THR A 99 -10.07 2.83 6.54
N ILE A 100 -8.95 2.46 7.16
CA ILE A 100 -8.66 1.06 7.46
C ILE A 100 -9.68 0.47 8.44
N GLN A 101 -9.98 1.17 9.54
CA GLN A 101 -10.96 0.66 10.52
C GLN A 101 -12.39 0.63 9.96
N PRO A 102 -12.91 1.68 9.30
CA PRO A 102 -14.21 1.60 8.65
C PRO A 102 -14.30 0.49 7.60
N ALA A 103 -13.25 0.30 6.77
CA ALA A 103 -13.21 -0.76 5.78
C ALA A 103 -13.24 -2.16 6.42
N ALA A 104 -12.49 -2.38 7.50
CA ALA A 104 -12.50 -3.66 8.20
C ALA A 104 -13.88 -3.98 8.76
N ASN A 105 -14.54 -3.01 9.39
CA ASN A 105 -15.90 -3.17 9.88
C ASN A 105 -16.89 -3.41 8.74
N LEU A 106 -16.73 -2.74 7.59
CA LEU A 106 -17.61 -2.90 6.43
C LEU A 106 -17.54 -4.31 5.84
N TYR A 107 -16.35 -4.84 5.60
CA TYR A 107 -16.19 -6.11 4.87
C TYR A 107 -16.07 -7.34 5.76
N PHE A 108 -15.70 -7.18 7.04
CA PHE A 108 -15.50 -8.28 7.97
C PHE A 108 -16.33 -8.16 9.26
N GLY A 109 -16.94 -7.00 9.53
CA GLY A 109 -17.74 -6.79 10.74
C GLY A 109 -16.93 -6.69 12.04
N VAL A 110 -15.59 -6.71 11.95
CA VAL A 110 -14.67 -6.63 13.09
C VAL A 110 -13.53 -5.67 12.77
N PRO A 111 -12.97 -4.98 13.77
CA PRO A 111 -11.89 -4.03 13.56
C PRO A 111 -10.54 -4.72 13.30
N VAL A 112 -9.60 -3.97 12.73
CA VAL A 112 -8.18 -4.36 12.72
C VAL A 112 -7.65 -4.27 14.15
N ALA A 113 -6.93 -5.30 14.59
CA ALA A 113 -6.29 -5.36 15.91
C ALA A 113 -4.76 -5.27 15.83
N GLU A 114 -4.15 -5.70 14.72
CA GLU A 114 -2.70 -5.58 14.48
C GLU A 114 -2.40 -5.27 13.00
N VAL A 115 -1.33 -4.50 12.77
CA VAL A 115 -0.77 -4.23 11.45
C VAL A 115 0.68 -4.69 11.40
N ASN A 116 1.05 -5.42 10.35
CA ASN A 116 2.43 -5.74 10.02
C ASN A 116 2.96 -4.73 9.02
N ALA A 117 3.86 -3.86 9.46
CA ALA A 117 4.36 -2.75 8.67
C ALA A 117 5.89 -2.56 8.77
N GLY A 118 6.49 -2.12 7.67
CA GLY A 118 7.84 -1.59 7.57
C GLY A 118 7.84 -0.06 7.68
N SER A 119 8.91 0.52 8.26
CA SER A 119 9.08 1.97 8.38
C SER A 119 10.55 2.36 8.15
N TYR A 120 11.10 3.32 8.90
CA TYR A 120 12.44 3.86 8.68
C TYR A 120 13.50 2.81 8.37
N SER A 121 14.20 3.01 7.25
CA SER A 121 15.41 2.27 6.91
C SER A 121 16.17 3.03 5.82
N CYS A 122 17.41 3.40 6.12
CA CYS A 122 18.27 4.20 5.25
C CYS A 122 18.76 3.37 4.05
N ARG A 123 18.11 3.57 2.89
CA ARG A 123 18.41 2.82 1.66
C ARG A 123 17.92 3.54 0.40
N GLY A 124 18.51 3.17 -0.73
CA GLY A 124 18.03 3.53 -2.06
C GLY A 124 16.63 2.94 -2.33
N ARG A 125 15.87 3.58 -3.22
CA ARG A 125 14.57 3.06 -3.69
C ARG A 125 14.73 1.64 -4.22
N ASN A 126 13.74 0.80 -3.94
CA ASN A 126 13.72 -0.62 -4.32
C ASN A 126 14.96 -1.41 -3.84
N ASN A 127 15.62 -0.95 -2.77
CA ASN A 127 16.88 -1.47 -2.25
C ASN A 127 18.04 -1.47 -3.26
N GLN A 128 17.98 -0.59 -4.27
CA GLN A 128 19.00 -0.53 -5.32
C GLN A 128 20.14 0.42 -4.93
N VAL A 129 21.37 -0.07 -5.06
CA VAL A 129 22.58 0.71 -4.80
C VAL A 129 22.70 1.84 -5.83
N GLY A 130 22.94 3.07 -5.36
CA GLY A 130 23.10 4.25 -6.21
C GLY A 130 21.78 4.83 -6.74
N ALA A 131 20.63 4.22 -6.45
CA ALA A 131 19.34 4.83 -6.72
C ALA A 131 19.07 6.02 -5.77
N LYS A 132 18.18 6.91 -6.18
CA LYS A 132 17.63 7.97 -5.31
C LYS A 132 17.16 7.33 -4.00
N LEU A 133 17.40 7.98 -2.87
CA LEU A 133 16.96 7.51 -1.57
C LEU A 133 15.44 7.38 -1.50
N SER A 134 15.00 6.34 -0.80
CA SER A 134 13.59 6.14 -0.47
C SER A 134 13.15 7.12 0.60
N GLU A 135 11.86 7.46 0.64
CA GLU A 135 11.28 8.23 1.76
C GLU A 135 11.34 7.48 3.10
N HIS A 136 11.55 6.15 3.08
CA HIS A 136 11.90 5.41 4.30
C HIS A 136 13.20 5.91 4.94
N SER A 137 14.14 6.45 4.16
CA SER A 137 15.40 7.03 4.67
C SER A 137 15.19 8.30 5.48
N PHE A 138 13.99 8.88 5.43
CA PHE A 138 13.61 10.12 6.10
C PHE A 138 12.41 9.94 7.03
N GLY A 139 12.00 8.69 7.29
CA GLY A 139 10.82 8.37 8.11
C GLY A 139 9.49 8.85 7.53
N ASN A 140 9.45 9.12 6.23
CA ASN A 140 8.28 9.64 5.52
C ASN A 140 7.49 8.57 4.77
N ALA A 141 7.75 7.28 5.05
CA ALA A 141 7.15 6.16 4.34
C ALA A 141 6.80 4.97 5.24
N VAL A 142 5.78 4.23 4.81
CA VAL A 142 5.27 3.02 5.44
C VAL A 142 5.02 1.95 4.38
N ASP A 143 5.45 0.72 4.65
CA ASP A 143 5.10 -0.45 3.85
C ASP A 143 4.13 -1.31 4.66
N ILE A 144 2.91 -1.53 4.20
CA ILE A 144 1.95 -2.42 4.87
C ILE A 144 1.97 -3.80 4.22
N MET A 145 2.30 -4.83 4.99
CA MET A 145 2.37 -6.22 4.51
C MET A 145 1.12 -7.03 4.87
N SER A 146 0.52 -6.80 6.03
CA SER A 146 -0.70 -7.50 6.45
C SER A 146 -1.47 -6.78 7.55
N PHE A 147 -2.74 -7.15 7.69
CA PHE A 147 -3.64 -6.78 8.78
C PHE A 147 -4.09 -8.05 9.51
N THR A 148 -4.16 -8.00 10.83
CA THR A 148 -4.81 -9.02 11.66
C THR A 148 -6.05 -8.41 12.28
N LEU A 149 -7.20 -9.02 12.04
CA LEU A 149 -8.48 -8.59 12.60
C LEU A 149 -8.64 -9.05 14.04
N ALA A 150 -9.59 -8.47 14.77
CA ALA A 150 -9.84 -8.78 16.18
C ALA A 150 -10.29 -10.23 16.44
N ASP A 151 -10.81 -10.92 15.42
CA ASP A 151 -11.15 -12.35 15.48
C ASP A 151 -9.98 -13.28 15.13
N GLY A 152 -8.80 -12.73 14.84
CA GLY A 152 -7.59 -13.45 14.46
C GLY A 152 -7.43 -13.72 12.96
N HIS A 153 -8.38 -13.32 12.12
CA HIS A 153 -8.25 -13.46 10.66
C HIS A 153 -7.10 -12.58 10.14
N VAL A 154 -6.20 -13.15 9.33
CA VAL A 154 -5.02 -12.45 8.80
C VAL A 154 -5.17 -12.20 7.31
N ILE A 155 -5.17 -10.92 6.94
CA ILE A 155 -5.25 -10.45 5.56
C ILE A 155 -3.85 -9.99 5.14
N THR A 156 -3.14 -10.81 4.37
CA THR A 156 -1.87 -10.39 3.75
C THR A 156 -2.14 -9.59 2.49
N VAL A 157 -1.34 -8.56 2.21
CA VAL A 157 -1.47 -7.81 0.95
C VAL A 157 -1.18 -8.74 -0.24
N LYS A 158 -0.10 -9.51 -0.18
CA LYS A 158 0.28 -10.49 -1.22
C LYS A 158 -0.85 -11.46 -1.59
N GLY A 159 -1.49 -12.06 -0.59
CA GLY A 159 -2.55 -13.05 -0.80
C GLY A 159 -3.90 -12.40 -1.09
N GLY A 160 -4.29 -11.42 -0.27
CA GLY A 160 -5.60 -10.78 -0.32
C GLY A 160 -5.84 -9.97 -1.58
N TRP A 161 -4.79 -9.47 -2.25
CA TRP A 161 -4.94 -8.67 -3.48
C TRP A 161 -5.65 -9.41 -4.61
N ARG A 162 -5.55 -10.74 -4.62
CA ARG A 162 -6.28 -11.66 -5.52
C ARG A 162 -6.99 -12.76 -4.73
N GLY A 163 -7.29 -12.50 -3.46
CA GLY A 163 -7.86 -13.45 -2.51
C GLY A 163 -9.38 -13.53 -2.62
N THR A 164 -10.07 -13.63 -1.49
CA THR A 164 -11.53 -13.57 -1.45
C THR A 164 -12.06 -12.20 -1.88
N GLU A 165 -13.35 -12.12 -2.25
CA GLU A 165 -13.96 -10.84 -2.63
C GLU A 165 -13.87 -9.79 -1.51
N ALA A 166 -14.09 -10.21 -0.25
CA ALA A 166 -13.99 -9.34 0.92
C ALA A 166 -12.56 -8.81 1.14
N GLU A 167 -11.54 -9.66 1.03
CA GLU A 167 -10.13 -9.23 1.14
C GLU A 167 -9.73 -8.28 0.02
N GLN A 168 -10.14 -8.60 -1.21
CA GLN A 168 -9.89 -7.72 -2.35
C GLN A 168 -10.56 -6.36 -2.15
N ALA A 169 -11.84 -6.32 -1.76
CA ALA A 169 -12.58 -5.08 -1.54
C ALA A 169 -11.99 -4.25 -0.39
N PHE A 170 -11.64 -4.88 0.73
CA PHE A 170 -10.97 -4.23 1.85
C PHE A 170 -9.63 -3.62 1.43
N LEU A 171 -8.75 -4.36 0.76
CA LEU A 171 -7.45 -3.84 0.33
C LEU A 171 -7.58 -2.73 -0.71
N ARG A 172 -8.64 -2.75 -1.54
CA ARG A 172 -8.95 -1.67 -2.49
C ARG A 172 -9.42 -0.40 -1.79
N GLU A 173 -10.26 -0.48 -0.76
CA GLU A 173 -10.59 0.69 0.07
C GLU A 173 -9.35 1.27 0.73
N VAL A 174 -8.55 0.40 1.36
CA VAL A 174 -7.31 0.78 2.04
C VAL A 174 -6.39 1.52 1.06
N PHE A 175 -6.21 0.97 -0.15
CA PHE A 175 -5.41 1.59 -1.20
C PHE A 175 -5.97 2.93 -1.69
N VAL A 176 -7.27 3.01 -2.03
CA VAL A 176 -7.87 4.24 -2.55
C VAL A 176 -7.89 5.35 -1.49
N GLY A 177 -8.21 5.02 -0.24
CA GLY A 177 -8.13 5.97 0.88
C GLY A 177 -6.71 6.45 1.16
N ALA A 178 -5.70 5.60 0.92
CA ALA A 178 -4.30 6.05 0.97
C ALA A 178 -4.00 7.09 -0.12
N CYS A 179 -4.52 6.92 -1.34
CA CYS A 179 -4.26 7.84 -2.45
C CYS A 179 -4.79 9.26 -2.21
N ALA A 180 -5.77 9.43 -1.32
CA ALA A 180 -6.26 10.74 -0.91
C ALA A 180 -5.33 11.46 0.10
N ARG A 181 -4.44 10.72 0.77
CA ARG A 181 -3.63 11.21 1.90
C ARG A 181 -2.15 11.32 1.57
N PHE A 182 -1.63 10.30 0.91
CA PHE A 182 -0.20 10.17 0.62
C PHE A 182 0.13 10.68 -0.78
N THR A 183 1.38 11.10 -0.97
CA THR A 183 1.82 11.63 -2.26
C THR A 183 2.33 10.54 -3.19
N THR A 184 2.75 9.41 -2.63
CA THR A 184 3.02 8.17 -3.34
C THR A 184 2.24 7.04 -2.69
N VAL A 185 1.53 6.25 -3.49
CA VAL A 185 0.91 4.99 -3.10
C VAL A 185 1.20 3.98 -4.19
N LEU A 186 1.88 2.90 -3.84
CA LEU A 186 2.24 1.81 -4.74
C LEU A 186 1.79 0.49 -4.11
N ALA A 187 0.88 -0.21 -4.78
CA ALA A 187 0.36 -1.51 -4.35
C ALA A 187 0.61 -2.59 -5.42
N PRO A 188 0.23 -3.86 -5.20
CA PRO A 188 0.47 -4.92 -6.16
C PRO A 188 -0.14 -4.59 -7.54
N GLY A 189 0.71 -4.70 -8.57
CA GLY A 189 0.38 -4.25 -9.94
C GLY A 189 0.98 -2.89 -10.32
N SER A 190 1.61 -2.16 -9.39
CA SER A 190 2.39 -0.96 -9.72
C SER A 190 3.68 -1.29 -10.46
N ASP A 191 4.44 -2.23 -9.89
CA ASP A 191 5.68 -2.81 -10.42
C ASP A 191 5.98 -4.11 -9.65
N MET A 192 7.14 -4.72 -9.92
CA MET A 192 7.55 -5.97 -9.26
C MET A 192 8.01 -5.81 -7.81
N PHE A 193 8.39 -4.61 -7.37
CA PHE A 193 8.91 -4.38 -6.03
C PHE A 193 7.79 -4.24 -5.00
N HIS A 194 6.58 -3.85 -5.44
CA HIS A 194 5.42 -3.62 -4.59
C HIS A 194 4.36 -4.74 -4.71
N TYR A 195 4.78 -5.95 -5.06
CA TYR A 195 3.86 -7.07 -5.33
C TYR A 195 3.28 -7.72 -4.05
N ASP A 196 3.89 -7.47 -2.89
CA ASP A 196 3.56 -8.11 -1.62
C ASP A 196 3.21 -7.14 -0.48
N HIS A 197 3.21 -5.83 -0.74
CA HIS A 197 2.88 -4.79 0.22
C HIS A 197 2.25 -3.56 -0.44
N ILE A 198 1.61 -2.71 0.37
CA ILE A 198 1.18 -1.37 -0.02
C ILE A 198 2.22 -0.39 0.54
N HIS A 199 2.97 0.26 -0.35
CA HIS A 199 3.90 1.33 0.00
C HIS A 199 3.18 2.68 -0.05
N VAL A 200 3.35 3.49 0.99
CA VAL A 200 2.87 4.87 1.04
C VAL A 200 4.01 5.80 1.45
N ASP A 201 4.09 6.97 0.82
CA ASP A 201 5.03 8.02 1.23
C ASP A 201 4.56 9.45 0.97
N LEU A 202 5.30 10.42 1.51
CA LEU A 202 5.06 11.85 1.37
C LEU A 202 6.08 12.56 0.46
N ALA A 203 6.69 11.85 -0.50
CA ALA A 203 7.65 12.41 -1.45
C ALA A 203 7.10 13.63 -2.20
N ARG A 204 7.96 14.64 -2.36
CA ARG A 204 7.69 15.77 -3.26
C ARG A 204 8.05 15.40 -4.70
N HIS A 205 7.06 15.45 -5.58
CA HIS A 205 7.13 14.95 -6.95
C HIS A 205 7.30 16.03 -8.02
N ASP A 206 7.12 17.30 -7.64
CA ASP A 206 7.27 18.51 -8.45
C ASP A 206 7.56 19.71 -7.51
N PRO A 207 8.05 20.86 -8.01
CA PRO A 207 8.41 21.99 -7.15
C PRO A 207 7.28 22.50 -6.24
N ARG A 208 6.02 22.40 -6.67
CA ARG A 208 4.83 22.83 -5.90
C ARG A 208 4.34 21.76 -4.93
N GLY A 209 4.80 20.51 -5.07
CA GLY A 209 4.39 19.38 -4.23
C GLY A 209 2.92 18.96 -4.42
N LEU A 210 2.36 19.22 -5.60
CA LEU A 210 0.97 18.93 -5.92
C LEU A 210 0.80 17.61 -6.67
N ARG A 211 1.84 17.15 -7.38
CA ARG A 211 1.82 15.90 -8.13
C ARG A 211 1.73 14.73 -7.15
N ARG A 212 0.80 13.83 -7.43
CA ARG A 212 0.55 12.59 -6.68
C ARG A 212 0.84 11.39 -7.58
N VAL A 213 1.29 10.29 -6.99
CA VAL A 213 1.48 9.00 -7.64
C VAL A 213 0.61 7.99 -6.92
N CYS A 214 -0.43 7.49 -7.58
CA CYS A 214 -1.31 6.45 -7.06
C CYS A 214 -1.34 5.32 -8.10
N LYS A 215 -0.72 4.18 -7.79
CA LYS A 215 -0.64 3.03 -8.70
C LYS A 215 -0.87 1.72 -7.94
N PRO A 216 -1.45 0.69 -8.59
CA PRO A 216 -1.98 0.69 -9.96
C PRO A 216 -3.27 1.52 -10.08
N LEU A 217 -3.68 1.82 -11.31
CA LEU A 217 -5.02 2.35 -11.57
C LEU A 217 -6.03 1.21 -11.46
N LEU A 218 -6.92 1.31 -10.47
CA LEU A 218 -7.96 0.31 -10.22
C LEU A 218 -9.30 0.81 -10.73
N LYS A 219 -10.09 -0.11 -11.30
CA LYS A 219 -11.52 0.10 -11.52
C LYS A 219 -12.26 -0.31 -10.25
N PHE A 220 -12.30 0.59 -9.27
CA PHE A 220 -12.92 0.37 -7.97
C PHE A 220 -13.61 1.65 -7.51
N GLU A 221 -14.86 1.53 -7.07
CA GLU A 221 -15.61 2.62 -6.47
C GLU A 221 -15.65 2.39 -4.96
N SER A 222 -15.20 3.38 -4.19
CA SER A 222 -15.20 3.30 -2.73
C SER A 222 -16.62 3.28 -2.19
N GLN A 223 -16.86 2.40 -1.23
CA GLN A 223 -18.08 2.35 -0.43
C GLN A 223 -18.01 3.29 0.78
N LEU A 224 -16.81 3.72 1.16
CA LEU A 224 -16.60 4.66 2.27
C LEU A 224 -16.70 6.12 1.83
N TYR A 225 -16.26 6.44 0.61
CA TYR A 225 -16.19 7.80 0.08
C TYR A 225 -16.81 7.89 -1.31
N ALA A 226 -17.47 9.01 -1.61
CA ALA A 226 -17.90 9.35 -2.95
C ALA A 226 -16.70 9.83 -3.79
N ALA A 227 -16.91 9.98 -5.10
CA ALA A 227 -15.85 10.40 -6.02
C ALA A 227 -15.32 11.82 -5.73
N ASP A 228 -16.11 12.67 -5.08
CA ASP A 228 -15.72 14.01 -4.61
C ASP A 228 -15.03 14.00 -3.23
N GLY A 229 -14.81 12.81 -2.65
CA GLY A 229 -14.17 12.63 -1.34
C GLY A 229 -15.13 12.80 -0.15
N THR A 230 -16.43 13.04 -0.38
CA THR A 230 -17.40 13.11 0.72
C THR A 230 -17.63 11.72 1.32
N PRO A 231 -17.67 11.58 2.66
CA PRO A 231 -18.00 10.30 3.29
C PRO A 231 -19.39 9.85 2.84
N ARG A 232 -19.49 8.59 2.40
CA ARG A 232 -20.80 8.00 2.13
C ARG A 232 -21.47 7.65 3.47
N PRO A 233 -22.78 7.90 3.62
CA PRO A 233 -23.50 7.36 4.76
C PRO A 233 -23.36 5.84 4.70
N MET A 234 -22.66 5.25 5.69
CA MET A 234 -22.58 3.80 5.80
C MET A 234 -24.01 3.29 5.94
N ALA A 235 -24.51 2.62 4.90
CA ALA A 235 -25.72 1.83 5.04
C ALA A 235 -25.46 0.88 6.20
N THR A 236 -26.28 0.94 7.26
CA THR A 236 -26.21 0.03 8.41
C THR A 236 -25.89 -1.37 7.90
N PRO A 237 -24.75 -1.98 8.27
CA PRO A 237 -24.36 -3.27 7.73
C PRO A 237 -25.51 -4.25 7.92
N ARG A 238 -26.04 -4.81 6.83
CA ARG A 238 -26.82 -6.03 6.96
C ARG A 238 -25.82 -7.07 7.48
N PRO A 239 -25.98 -7.60 8.69
CA PRO A 239 -25.03 -8.58 9.19
C PRO A 239 -24.92 -9.69 8.14
N PRO A 240 -23.71 -10.12 7.78
CA PRO A 240 -23.56 -11.25 6.88
C PRO A 240 -24.38 -12.39 7.48
N THR A 241 -25.26 -13.00 6.68
CA THR A 241 -25.95 -14.22 7.07
C THR A 241 -24.87 -15.25 7.38
N ARG A 242 -24.53 -15.38 8.67
CA ARG A 242 -23.66 -16.41 9.18
C ARG A 242 -24.36 -17.72 8.83
N GLN A 243 -23.85 -18.43 7.83
CA GLN A 243 -24.27 -19.82 7.64
C GLN A 243 -23.99 -20.51 8.98
N PRO A 244 -25.00 -21.15 9.60
CA PRO A 244 -24.77 -21.95 10.78
C PRO A 244 -23.64 -22.92 10.45
N VAL A 245 -22.62 -22.96 11.31
CA VAL A 245 -21.66 -24.06 11.30
C VAL A 245 -22.49 -25.32 11.34
N ALA A 246 -22.38 -26.17 10.31
CA ALA A 246 -23.05 -27.46 10.29
C ALA A 246 -22.75 -28.15 11.63
N PRO A 247 -23.76 -28.74 12.31
CA PRO A 247 -23.50 -29.47 13.54
C PRO A 247 -22.36 -30.45 13.27
N GLN A 248 -21.26 -30.30 14.02
CA GLN A 248 -20.21 -31.29 13.99
C GLN A 248 -20.87 -32.61 14.36
N ALA A 249 -20.66 -33.65 13.55
CA ALA A 249 -21.08 -34.99 13.89
C ALA A 249 -20.56 -35.30 15.31
N PRO A 250 -21.37 -35.93 16.17
CA PRO A 250 -20.91 -36.26 17.51
C PRO A 250 -19.58 -37.01 17.38
N ALA A 251 -18.56 -36.53 18.08
CA ALA A 251 -17.35 -37.31 18.24
C ALA A 251 -17.76 -38.64 18.87
N ASP A 252 -17.41 -39.73 18.21
CA ASP A 252 -17.58 -41.07 18.73
C ASP A 252 -16.81 -41.14 20.05
N MET A 253 -17.49 -40.95 21.18
CA MET A 253 -16.93 -41.27 22.48
C MET A 253 -16.85 -42.79 22.51
N GLU A 254 -15.65 -43.31 22.34
CA GLU A 254 -15.35 -44.71 22.60
C GLU A 254 -15.72 -44.97 24.07
N GLU A 255 -16.80 -45.71 24.26
CA GLU A 255 -17.34 -46.01 25.58
C GLU A 255 -16.43 -47.05 26.23
N ASP A 256 -15.70 -46.65 27.27
CA ASP A 256 -14.85 -47.55 28.08
C ASP A 256 -15.74 -48.66 28.67
N ASP A 257 -15.68 -49.87 28.09
CA ASP A 257 -16.28 -51.09 28.64
C ASP A 257 -15.54 -51.48 29.93
N PRO A 258 -16.13 -51.29 31.12
CA PRO A 258 -15.46 -51.57 32.38
C PRO A 258 -15.45 -53.05 32.75
N TYR A 259 -16.05 -53.94 31.94
CA TYR A 259 -16.19 -55.36 32.27
C TYR A 259 -15.67 -56.34 31.21
N GLY A 260 -15.28 -55.89 30.01
CA GLY A 260 -14.44 -56.66 29.09
C GLY A 260 -15.06 -58.00 28.65
N LEU A 261 -16.36 -58.02 28.36
CA LEU A 261 -17.10 -59.22 27.97
C LEU A 261 -17.71 -59.07 26.57
N SER A 262 -16.85 -58.98 25.56
CA SER A 262 -17.24 -59.30 24.17
C SER A 262 -16.19 -60.21 23.53
N PRO A 263 -16.56 -61.44 23.11
CA PRO A 263 -15.60 -62.38 22.56
C PRO A 263 -15.57 -62.34 21.03
N THR A 264 -14.37 -62.58 20.50
CA THR A 264 -14.01 -62.96 19.11
C THR A 264 -13.97 -61.79 18.10
N SER A 265 -12.98 -61.70 17.20
CA SER A 265 -12.40 -62.79 16.44
C SER A 265 -10.97 -62.50 15.91
N SER A 266 -10.11 -63.48 16.18
CA SER A 266 -9.00 -64.01 15.38
C SER A 266 -8.22 -63.15 14.38
N ARG A 267 -6.89 -63.15 14.63
CA ARG A 267 -5.78 -63.39 13.68
C ARG A 267 -5.76 -62.57 12.38
N SER A 268 -4.69 -61.80 12.20
CA SER A 268 -3.48 -62.27 11.49
C SER A 268 -2.44 -61.15 11.39
N GLY A 269 -1.20 -61.47 11.75
CA GLY A 269 -0.05 -60.65 11.37
C GLY A 269 0.11 -60.60 9.85
N GLY A 270 0.77 -59.55 9.37
CA GLY A 270 1.09 -59.42 7.97
C GLY A 270 1.50 -58.01 7.59
N ASN A 271 2.74 -57.66 7.89
CA ASN A 271 3.45 -56.53 7.29
C ASN A 271 3.42 -56.68 5.76
N ARG A 272 2.65 -55.84 5.06
CA ARG A 272 2.74 -55.69 3.59
C ARG A 272 2.55 -54.23 3.20
N TYR A 273 3.66 -53.65 2.73
CA TYR A 273 3.68 -52.47 1.85
C TYR A 273 2.60 -52.59 0.77
N ALA A 274 1.70 -51.61 0.72
CA ALA A 274 0.81 -51.39 -0.42
C ALA A 274 1.02 -49.97 -0.95
N ARG A 275 1.59 -49.91 -2.17
CA ARG A 275 1.68 -48.72 -3.02
C ARG A 275 0.29 -48.10 -3.18
N SER A 276 0.18 -46.79 -2.99
CA SER A 276 -0.92 -46.01 -3.54
C SER A 276 -0.86 -46.04 -5.08
N PRO A 277 -1.96 -46.35 -5.77
CA PRO A 277 -2.06 -46.14 -7.21
C PRO A 277 -2.33 -44.66 -7.51
N SER A 278 -1.56 -44.10 -8.46
CA SER A 278 -1.80 -42.79 -9.05
C SER A 278 -3.20 -42.74 -9.71
N PRO A 279 -3.99 -41.68 -9.52
CA PRO A 279 -5.17 -41.47 -10.34
C PRO A 279 -4.75 -40.99 -11.74
N SER A 280 -5.14 -41.79 -12.72
CA SER A 280 -5.10 -41.54 -14.15
C SER A 280 -5.85 -40.26 -14.54
N ALA A 281 -5.23 -39.48 -15.42
CA ALA A 281 -5.80 -38.31 -16.08
C ALA A 281 -6.94 -38.71 -17.03
N PRO A 282 -8.06 -37.97 -17.08
CA PRO A 282 -8.99 -38.05 -18.20
C PRO A 282 -8.54 -37.10 -19.32
N ALA A 283 -8.19 -37.68 -20.46
CA ALA A 283 -8.19 -36.97 -21.74
C ALA A 283 -9.64 -36.79 -22.18
N ALA A 284 -10.06 -35.54 -22.39
CA ALA A 284 -11.29 -35.22 -23.11
C ALA A 284 -11.06 -33.98 -23.97
N TYR A 285 -10.83 -34.23 -25.25
CA TYR A 285 -10.95 -33.27 -26.33
C TYR A 285 -12.44 -32.95 -26.51
N ALA A 286 -12.85 -31.69 -26.37
CA ALA A 286 -14.12 -31.23 -26.90
C ALA A 286 -14.12 -29.70 -27.13
N ALA A 287 -14.16 -29.36 -28.42
CA ALA A 287 -14.71 -28.16 -29.07
C ALA A 287 -14.13 -26.77 -28.73
N ALA A 288 -13.45 -26.20 -29.73
CA ALA A 288 -13.15 -24.76 -29.82
C ALA A 288 -14.45 -23.93 -29.96
N PRO A 289 -14.50 -22.70 -29.39
CA PRO A 289 -15.65 -21.81 -29.54
C PRO A 289 -15.78 -21.25 -30.97
N PRO A 290 -17.00 -20.98 -31.45
CA PRO A 290 -17.22 -20.44 -32.79
C PRO A 290 -16.63 -19.02 -32.95
N PRO A 291 -16.20 -18.63 -34.16
CA PRO A 291 -15.68 -17.29 -34.42
C PRO A 291 -16.78 -16.23 -34.28
N ARG A 292 -16.41 -15.07 -33.71
CA ARG A 292 -17.31 -13.92 -33.54
C ARG A 292 -17.71 -13.33 -34.90
N PRO A 293 -18.97 -12.91 -35.10
CA PRO A 293 -19.37 -12.19 -36.30
C PRO A 293 -18.62 -10.85 -36.41
N ARG A 294 -18.10 -10.56 -37.61
CA ARG A 294 -17.49 -9.27 -37.95
C ARG A 294 -18.58 -8.20 -37.94
N VAL A 295 -18.46 -7.23 -37.05
CA VAL A 295 -19.24 -5.99 -37.14
C VAL A 295 -18.75 -5.23 -38.36
N ALA A 296 -19.64 -4.99 -39.31
CA ALA A 296 -19.38 -4.16 -40.47
C ALA A 296 -19.09 -2.73 -40.02
N ALA A 297 -18.01 -2.15 -40.56
CA ALA A 297 -17.66 -0.76 -40.38
C ALA A 297 -18.76 0.14 -40.95
N ALA A 298 -19.26 1.06 -40.14
CA ALA A 298 -20.08 2.16 -40.63
C ALA A 298 -19.19 3.09 -41.48
N PRO A 299 -19.67 3.59 -42.63
CA PRO A 299 -18.92 4.53 -43.45
C PRO A 299 -18.79 5.88 -42.75
N ALA A 300 -17.63 6.51 -42.97
CA ALA A 300 -17.33 7.87 -42.54
C ALA A 300 -18.38 8.85 -43.09
N ALA A 301 -18.96 9.65 -42.21
CA ALA A 301 -19.70 10.84 -42.60
C ALA A 301 -18.69 11.99 -42.76
N GLU A 302 -18.79 12.63 -43.92
CA GLU A 302 -18.01 13.76 -44.40
C GLU A 302 -18.05 14.98 -43.47
N GLU A 303 -16.96 15.73 -43.53
CA GLU A 303 -16.84 17.12 -43.08
C GLU A 303 -17.85 17.99 -43.84
N ASP A 304 -18.87 18.49 -43.14
CA ASP A 304 -19.68 19.61 -43.62
C ASP A 304 -19.18 20.92 -43.00
N ALA A 305 -18.57 21.69 -43.90
CA ALA A 305 -18.30 23.11 -43.95
C ALA A 305 -18.90 24.04 -42.87
N GLU A 306 -17.97 24.81 -42.30
CA GLU A 306 -18.13 26.15 -41.75
C GLU A 306 -18.83 27.12 -42.73
N PRO A 307 -19.80 27.94 -42.30
CA PRO A 307 -20.18 29.13 -43.04
C PRO A 307 -19.50 30.37 -42.46
N THR A 308 -18.54 30.91 -43.23
CA THR A 308 -17.98 32.25 -43.03
C THR A 308 -18.92 33.35 -43.58
N THR A 309 -18.89 34.51 -42.91
CA THR A 309 -19.37 35.87 -43.30
C THR A 309 -20.87 36.15 -43.13
N ALA A 310 -21.31 37.27 -42.52
CA ALA A 310 -20.84 38.65 -42.72
C ALA A 310 -20.98 39.61 -41.49
N HIS A 311 -20.10 40.62 -41.47
CA HIS A 311 -20.28 41.97 -40.87
C HIS A 311 -21.69 42.54 -41.18
N GLY A 312 -22.37 43.36 -40.38
CA GLY A 312 -22.08 44.33 -39.29
C GLY A 312 -23.35 45.23 -39.14
N PRO A 313 -23.30 46.46 -38.60
CA PRO A 313 -22.87 46.95 -37.28
C PRO A 313 -24.07 47.49 -36.43
N SER A 314 -23.75 48.14 -35.29
CA SER A 314 -24.61 49.04 -34.47
C SER A 314 -25.45 48.34 -33.37
N ASP A 315 -25.61 48.81 -32.12
CA ASP A 315 -25.26 50.05 -31.41
C ASP A 315 -25.12 49.74 -29.90
N GLU A 316 -24.20 50.44 -29.24
CA GLU A 316 -24.25 50.75 -27.80
C GLU A 316 -25.44 51.69 -27.50
N PRO A 317 -26.06 51.72 -26.30
CA PRO A 317 -25.42 52.44 -25.20
C PRO A 317 -25.73 51.96 -23.76
N ILE A 318 -24.74 52.23 -22.89
CA ILE A 318 -24.83 52.92 -21.57
C ILE A 318 -26.03 52.60 -20.67
N TYR A 319 -25.76 51.90 -19.56
CA TYR A 319 -25.84 52.43 -18.17
C TYR A 319 -25.06 51.54 -17.21
#